data_AF-F9ELL0-F1
#
_entry.id   AF-F9ELL0-F1
#
_cell.length_a   1.000
_cell.length_b   1.000
_cell.length_c   1.000
_cell.angle_alpha   90.00
_cell.angle_beta   90.00
_cell.angle_gamma   90.00
#
_symmetry.space_group_name_H-M   'P 1'
#
loop_
_entity.id
_entity.type
_entity.pdbx_description
1 polymer ?
#
loop_
_entity_poly.entity_id
_entity_poly.type
_entity_poly.pdbx_seq_one_letter_code
_entity_poly.pdbx_strand_id
1 'polypeptide(L)'
;MTFKVSAKDDYWFHVKDIPSSHIILKTSKLTDELIIKSAQVSAYFSKANLGEKITVDYTLRKNVSKPNGAKPGFVIYVNQKSVVVEKVELEKI
;
A
#
# COMPACT_ATOMS: atom_id res chain seq x y z
N MET A 1 -4.89 -5.82 10.35
CA MET A 1 -3.45 -6.13 10.32
C MET A 1 -2.59 -4.88 10.55
N THR A 2 -2.81 -3.81 9.77
CA THR A 2 -2.03 -2.56 9.70
C THR A 2 -1.58 -1.92 11.01
N PHE A 3 -2.31 -2.06 12.13
CA PHE A 3 -1.93 -1.46 13.41
C PHE A 3 -1.53 -2.46 14.49
N LYS A 4 -1.84 -3.76 14.31
CA LYS A 4 -1.59 -4.80 15.33
C LYS A 4 -0.25 -5.51 15.17
N VAL A 5 0.33 -5.54 13.96
CA VAL A 5 1.51 -6.39 13.64
C VAL A 5 2.68 -5.58 13.04
N SER A 6 2.45 -4.32 12.68
CA SER A 6 3.45 -3.45 12.06
C SER A 6 4.20 -2.61 13.09
N ALA A 7 5.49 -2.45 12.86
CA ALA A 7 6.32 -1.46 13.53
C ALA A 7 6.08 -0.07 12.92
N LYS A 8 6.53 0.99 13.60
CA LYS A 8 6.31 2.39 13.19
C LYS A 8 7.10 2.75 11.92
N ASP A 9 8.22 2.07 11.71
CA ASP A 9 9.18 2.19 10.63
C ASP A 9 8.92 1.24 9.45
N ASP A 10 7.94 0.34 9.56
CA ASP A 10 7.47 -0.43 8.41
C ASP A 10 6.86 0.48 7.34
N TYR A 11 6.92 0.06 6.09
CA TYR A 11 6.27 0.76 4.99
C TYR A 11 4.86 0.24 4.75
N TRP A 12 3.93 1.16 4.56
CA TRP A 12 2.54 0.89 4.24
C TRP A 12 2.26 1.29 2.80
N PHE A 13 1.49 0.46 2.09
CA PHE A 13 1.06 0.71 0.71
C PHE A 13 -0.46 0.52 0.58
N HIS A 14 -1.07 1.32 -0.29
CA HIS A 14 -2.48 1.21 -0.67
C HIS A 14 -2.72 1.88 -2.02
N VAL A 15 -3.61 1.31 -2.84
CA VAL A 15 -4.01 1.92 -4.11
C VAL A 15 -4.70 3.25 -3.87
N LYS A 16 -4.31 4.28 -4.60
CA LYS A 16 -4.89 5.61 -4.46
C LYS A 16 -6.35 5.61 -4.94
N ASP A 17 -7.23 6.27 -4.18
CA ASP A 17 -8.64 6.54 -4.50
C ASP A 17 -9.57 5.31 -4.69
N ILE A 18 -9.03 4.08 -4.67
CA ILE A 18 -9.79 2.84 -4.89
C ILE A 18 -9.58 1.89 -3.70
N PRO A 19 -10.63 1.18 -3.23
CA PRO A 19 -10.49 0.16 -2.21
C PRO A 19 -9.49 -0.93 -2.63
N SER A 20 -8.48 -1.16 -1.78
CA SER A 20 -7.49 -2.21 -1.94
C SER A 20 -7.04 -2.75 -0.59
N SER A 21 -6.25 -3.83 -0.61
CA SER A 21 -5.65 -4.35 0.62
C SER A 21 -4.54 -3.42 1.11
N HIS A 22 -4.45 -3.25 2.43
CA HIS A 22 -3.29 -2.61 3.05
C HIS A 22 -2.10 -3.56 3.04
N ILE A 23 -1.04 -3.21 2.33
CA ILE A 23 0.21 -3.97 2.32
C ILE A 23 1.19 -3.34 3.32
N ILE A 24 1.85 -4.19 4.10
CA ILE A 24 2.92 -3.80 5.01
C ILE A 24 4.21 -4.47 4.55
N LEU A 25 5.20 -3.67 4.19
CA LEU A 25 6.55 -4.14 3.88
C LEU A 25 7.47 -3.90 5.09
N LYS A 26 7.97 -5.01 5.65
CA LYS A 26 8.95 -5.00 6.73
C LYS A 26 10.35 -5.04 6.12
N THR A 27 11.02 -3.90 6.07
CA THR A 27 12.39 -3.79 5.55
C THR A 27 13.14 -2.68 6.26
N SER A 28 14.45 -2.85 6.45
CA SER A 28 15.33 -1.79 6.95
C SER A 28 15.72 -0.78 5.86
N LYS A 29 15.66 -1.19 4.59
CA LYS A 29 16.00 -0.37 3.43
C LYS A 29 14.95 -0.54 2.34
N LEU A 30 14.33 0.57 1.96
CA LEU A 30 13.40 0.62 0.85
C LEU A 30 14.19 0.84 -0.45
N THR A 31 14.15 -0.15 -1.36
CA THR A 31 14.70 -0.05 -2.71
C THR A 31 13.57 0.15 -3.72
N ASP A 32 13.90 0.67 -4.89
CA ASP A 32 12.92 0.86 -5.98
C ASP A 32 12.25 -0.45 -6.38
N GLU A 33 13.00 -1.56 -6.40
CA GLU A 33 12.46 -2.90 -6.66
C GLU A 33 11.40 -3.30 -5.62
N LEU A 34 11.67 -3.08 -4.33
CA LEU A 34 10.72 -3.40 -3.26
C LEU A 34 9.48 -2.52 -3.31
N ILE A 35 9.64 -1.24 -3.71
CA ILE A 35 8.52 -0.32 -3.93
C ILE A 35 7.63 -0.87 -5.03
N ILE A 36 8.20 -1.22 -6.18
CA ILE A 36 7.45 -1.70 -7.33
C ILE A 36 6.73 -3.01 -7.00
N LYS A 37 7.42 -4.00 -6.41
CA LYS A 37 6.80 -5.28 -6.02
C LYS A 37 5.67 -5.09 -5.02
N SER A 38 5.88 -4.29 -3.97
CA SER A 38 4.84 -4.02 -2.96
C SER A 38 3.65 -3.27 -3.56
N ALA A 39 3.90 -2.35 -4.49
CA ALA A 39 2.86 -1.65 -5.22
C ALA A 39 2.08 -2.57 -6.15
N GLN A 40 2.74 -3.48 -6.87
CA GLN A 40 2.08 -4.48 -7.71
C GLN A 40 1.22 -5.44 -6.89
N VAL A 41 1.68 -5.87 -5.70
CA VAL A 41 0.85 -6.68 -4.80
C VAL A 41 -0.39 -5.89 -4.34
N SER A 42 -0.22 -4.61 -3.97
CA SER A 42 -1.34 -3.73 -3.62
C SER A 42 -2.34 -3.58 -4.78
N ALA A 43 -1.82 -3.43 -6.00
CA ALA A 43 -2.58 -3.35 -7.23
C ALA A 43 -3.36 -4.64 -7.53
N TYR A 44 -2.71 -5.80 -7.39
CA TYR A 44 -3.33 -7.10 -7.60
C TYR A 44 -4.56 -7.27 -6.71
N PHE A 45 -4.44 -6.99 -5.42
CA PHE A 45 -5.53 -7.08 -4.43
C PHE A 45 -6.47 -5.86 -4.40
N SER A 46 -6.50 -5.07 -5.47
CA SER A 46 -7.43 -3.95 -5.66
C SER A 46 -8.57 -4.31 -6.61
N LYS A 47 -9.57 -3.43 -6.67
CA LYS A 47 -10.70 -3.53 -7.61
C LYS A 47 -10.37 -3.13 -9.06
N ALA A 48 -9.14 -2.75 -9.39
CA ALA A 48 -8.74 -2.40 -10.75
C ALA A 48 -8.72 -3.60 -11.69
N ASN A 49 -8.75 -3.37 -13.01
CA ASN A 49 -8.68 -4.44 -14.01
C ASN A 49 -7.23 -4.81 -14.35
N LEU A 50 -6.99 -6.03 -14.83
CA LEU A 50 -5.67 -6.43 -15.35
C LEU A 50 -5.26 -5.53 -16.53
N GLY A 51 -3.98 -5.14 -16.58
CA GLY A 51 -3.44 -4.21 -17.58
C GLY A 51 -3.71 -2.73 -17.28
N GLU A 52 -4.49 -2.42 -16.25
CA GLU A 52 -4.75 -1.04 -15.85
C GLU A 52 -3.54 -0.45 -15.12
N LYS A 53 -3.16 0.78 -15.49
CA LYS A 53 -2.14 1.55 -14.79
C LYS A 53 -2.77 2.27 -13.62
N ILE A 54 -2.37 1.90 -12.41
CA ILE A 54 -2.91 2.47 -11.18
C ILE A 54 -1.83 3.15 -10.37
N THR A 55 -2.23 4.19 -9.64
CA THR A 55 -1.35 4.89 -8.70
C THR A 55 -1.44 4.22 -7.34
N VAL A 56 -0.28 3.87 -6.76
CA VAL A 56 -0.19 3.30 -5.43
C VAL A 56 0.56 4.27 -4.54
N ASP A 57 -0.07 4.62 -3.41
CA ASP A 57 0.53 5.45 -2.39
C ASP A 57 1.30 4.58 -1.40
N TYR A 58 2.45 5.08 -0.96
CA TYR A 58 3.23 4.47 0.10
C TYR A 58 3.83 5.50 1.05
N THR A 59 3.90 5.13 2.32
CA THR A 59 4.46 5.97 3.39
C THR A 59 4.92 5.08 4.54
N LEU A 60 5.60 5.66 5.52
CA LEU A 60 5.90 4.93 6.75
C LEU A 60 4.61 4.72 7.56
N ARG A 61 4.45 3.55 8.17
CA ARG A 61 3.26 3.20 8.97
C ARG A 61 2.97 4.23 10.06
N LYS A 62 4.00 4.86 10.65
CA LYS A 62 3.82 5.95 11.64
C LYS A 62 3.03 7.15 11.11
N ASN A 63 3.02 7.36 9.79
CA ASN A 63 2.27 8.43 9.13
C ASN A 63 0.82 8.03 8.84
N VAL A 64 0.44 6.77 9.10
CA VAL A 64 -0.91 6.24 8.91
C VAL A 64 -1.62 6.20 10.25
N SER A 65 -2.84 6.71 10.30
CA SER A 65 -3.65 6.77 11.51
C SER A 65 -5.10 6.39 11.23
N LYS A 66 -5.76 5.78 12.22
CA LYS A 66 -7.21 5.53 12.17
C LYS A 66 -7.90 6.60 13.04
N PRO A 67 -8.74 7.48 12.46
CA PRO A 67 -9.51 8.43 13.24
C PRO A 67 -10.45 7.73 14.24
N ASN A 68 -10.64 8.34 15.40
CA ASN A 68 -11.55 7.82 16.43
C ASN A 68 -12.99 7.74 15.88
N GLY A 69 -13.66 6.61 16.11
CA GLY A 69 -15.01 6.36 15.59
C GLY A 69 -15.09 5.95 14.12
N ALA A 70 -13.99 5.94 13.37
CA ALA A 70 -14.02 5.51 11.98
C ALA A 70 -14.27 4.01 11.81
N LYS A 71 -14.94 3.63 10.71
CA LYS A 71 -15.20 2.24 10.35
C LYS A 71 -13.90 1.43 10.25
N PRO A 72 -13.91 0.12 10.57
CA PRO A 72 -12.76 -0.75 10.34
C PRO A 72 -12.28 -0.64 8.89
N GLY A 73 -10.96 -0.53 8.70
CA GLY A 73 -10.35 -0.35 7.37
C GLY A 73 -10.17 1.11 6.94
N PHE A 74 -10.92 2.07 7.50
CA PHE A 74 -10.71 3.48 7.19
C PHE A 74 -9.44 4.01 7.86
N VAL A 75 -8.55 4.60 7.07
CA VAL A 75 -7.30 5.22 7.52
C VAL A 75 -7.09 6.57 6.85
N ILE A 76 -6.39 7.45 7.55
CA ILE A 76 -5.83 8.68 7.01
C ILE A 76 -4.31 8.56 7.02
N TYR A 77 -3.65 9.19 6.06
CA TYR A 77 -2.19 9.15 5.97
C TYR A 77 -1.62 10.45 5.40
N VAL A 78 -0.38 10.73 5.74
CA VAL A 78 0.36 11.94 5.32
C VAL A 78 1.76 11.57 4.84
N ASN A 79 2.44 12.54 4.21
CA ASN A 79 3.83 12.39 3.73
C ASN A 79 4.00 11.17 2.81
N GLN A 80 2.99 10.87 2.02
CA GLN A 80 3.02 9.79 1.06
C GLN A 80 3.84 10.15 -0.17
N LYS A 81 4.43 9.12 -0.75
CA LYS A 81 4.91 9.12 -2.13
C LYS A 81 4.00 8.21 -2.95
N SER A 82 4.02 8.41 -4.26
CA SER A 82 3.18 7.61 -5.16
C SER A 82 4.05 6.99 -6.25
N VAL A 83 3.66 5.81 -6.71
CA VAL A 83 4.24 5.12 -7.86
C VAL A 83 3.12 4.61 -8.75
N VAL A 84 3.33 4.65 -10.07
CA VAL A 84 2.37 4.09 -11.03
C VAL A 84 2.85 2.69 -11.41
N VAL A 85 1.98 1.70 -11.27
CA VAL A 85 2.24 0.32 -11.67
C VAL A 85 1.07 -0.20 -12.51
N GLU A 86 1.37 -1.13 -13.40
CA GLU A 86 0.35 -1.90 -14.11
C GLU A 86 -0.11 -3.06 -13.23
N LYS A 87 -1.42 -3.28 -13.14
CA LYS A 87 -1.96 -4.46 -12.47
C LYS A 87 -1.69 -5.69 -13.35
N VAL A 88 -0.82 -6.57 -12.88
CA VAL A 88 -0.47 -7.84 -13.51
C VAL A 88 -0.98 -9.01 -12.69
N GLU A 89 -0.97 -10.20 -13.28
CA GLU A 89 -1.24 -11.46 -12.58
C GLU A 89 -0.20 -11.70 -11.47
N LEU A 90 -0.62 -12.37 -10.39
CA LEU A 90 0.22 -12.54 -9.19
C LEU A 90 1.51 -13.30 -9.47
N GLU A 91 1.49 -14.25 -10.41
CA GLU A 91 2.63 -15.08 -10.79
C GLU A 91 3.71 -14.27 -11.55
N LYS A 92 3.40 -13.04 -11.97
CA LYS A 92 4.30 -12.15 -12.70
C LYS A 92 4.96 -11.08 -11.82
N ILE A 93 4.65 -11.07 -10.52
CA ILE A 93 5.17 -10.13 -9.51
C ILE A 93 6.40 -10.74 -8.83
#